data_AF-A0A1E7FHF7-F1
#
_entry.id   AF-A0A1E7FHF7-F1
#
_cell.length_a   1.000
_cell.length_b   1.000
_cell.length_c   1.000
_cell.angle_alpha   90.00
_cell.angle_beta   90.00
_cell.angle_gamma   90.00
#
_symmetry.space_group_name_H-M   'P 1'
#
loop_
_entity.id
_entity.type
_entity.pdbx_description
1 polymer ?
#
loop_
_entity_poly.entity_id
_entity_poly.type
_entity_poly.pdbx_seq_one_letter_code
_entity_poly.pdbx_strand_id
1 'polypeptide(L)'
;MRIVNKAILLVGGILYGGHAIEGFVSNHHQHLHHRTSVLYSTTEEVTTDALTIDPKDGVKLFGRLAEKYIMLDESGGMCCYSACKDCEFRLPGGGYRMADQSASRPKWIPVYEERVFANQGKEHTAKWRSSIFDGKLFVTKDEFVESILELDFATPLGGPFVSKSAGTLEDPTGAEYLFDILAEGKEKLTRHKMHLSLTKLSEGEAGLTWPNFSAALGIV
;
A
#
# COMPACT_ATOMS: atom_id res chain seq x y z
N MET A 1 16.55 8.03 61.52
CA MET A 1 17.89 7.68 62.03
C MET A 1 18.24 6.30 61.51
N ARG A 2 19.40 6.14 60.83
CA ARG A 2 19.94 4.90 60.20
C ARG A 2 19.19 4.44 58.93
N ILE A 3 19.79 4.07 57.79
CA ILE A 3 21.16 3.73 57.36
C ILE A 3 21.37 4.08 55.86
N VAL A 4 22.62 4.38 55.55
CA VAL A 4 23.31 4.61 54.26
C VAL A 4 23.16 3.44 53.27
N ASN A 5 23.09 3.69 51.96
CA ASN A 5 23.88 2.91 50.98
C ASN A 5 24.06 3.65 49.63
N LYS A 6 25.34 3.89 49.33
CA LYS A 6 25.92 4.39 48.07
C LYS A 6 26.65 3.21 47.40
N ALA A 7 26.53 3.08 46.08
CA ALA A 7 27.51 2.45 45.18
C ALA A 7 27.29 3.14 43.82
N ILE A 8 28.16 3.98 43.25
CA ILE A 8 29.58 3.88 42.86
C ILE A 8 29.85 2.69 41.93
N LEU A 9 29.86 2.96 40.62
CA LEU A 9 30.48 2.14 39.58
C LEU A 9 31.62 2.97 38.98
N LEU A 10 32.85 2.46 39.10
CA LEU A 10 34.09 3.01 38.54
C LEU A 10 34.63 2.06 37.46
N VAL A 11 34.75 2.60 36.24
CA VAL A 11 35.91 2.66 35.32
C VAL A 11 36.92 1.49 35.26
N GLY A 12 37.27 1.13 34.01
CA GLY A 12 38.61 0.67 33.59
C GLY A 12 38.56 -0.66 32.81
N GLY A 13 39.25 -0.88 31.70
CA GLY A 13 40.31 -0.16 31.01
C GLY A 13 40.75 -0.93 29.74
N ILE A 14 41.53 -0.23 28.92
CA ILE A 14 42.08 -0.54 27.59
C ILE A 14 43.18 -1.64 27.63
N LEU A 15 43.49 -2.28 26.50
CA LEU A 15 44.84 -2.55 25.91
C LEU A 15 44.76 -3.70 24.85
N TYR A 16 44.99 -3.42 23.56
CA TYR A 16 46.25 -3.58 22.78
C TYR A 16 46.71 -5.02 22.49
N GLY A 17 46.96 -5.33 21.21
CA GLY A 17 47.70 -6.53 20.82
C GLY A 17 47.60 -6.89 19.33
N GLY A 18 48.31 -6.16 18.46
CA GLY A 18 48.72 -6.69 17.15
C GLY A 18 50.10 -7.33 17.27
N HIS A 19 50.35 -8.44 16.58
CA HIS A 19 51.68 -8.92 16.15
C HIS A 19 51.51 -9.78 14.89
N ALA A 20 52.37 -9.51 13.91
CA ALA A 20 52.53 -10.23 12.66
C ALA A 20 53.34 -11.52 12.85
N ILE A 21 53.09 -12.53 12.01
CA ILE A 21 54.06 -13.60 11.74
C ILE A 21 53.97 -13.95 10.24
N GLU A 22 55.10 -13.79 9.56
CA GLU A 22 55.37 -14.24 8.18
C GLU A 22 55.52 -15.77 8.12
N GLY A 23 55.10 -16.37 7.01
CA GLY A 23 55.31 -17.80 6.75
C GLY A 23 55.29 -18.09 5.25
N PHE A 24 56.49 -18.18 4.68
CA PHE A 24 56.79 -18.51 3.29
C PHE A 24 56.79 -20.04 3.09
N VAL A 25 56.02 -20.60 2.16
CA VAL A 25 56.30 -21.91 1.52
C VAL A 25 55.83 -21.90 0.06
N SER A 26 56.73 -22.31 -0.83
CA SER A 26 56.57 -22.45 -2.27
C SER A 26 56.23 -23.89 -2.68
N ASN A 27 55.72 -24.02 -3.92
CA ASN A 27 55.61 -25.18 -4.80
C ASN A 27 54.42 -26.15 -4.60
N HIS A 28 53.52 -26.18 -5.59
CA HIS A 28 53.49 -27.29 -6.55
C HIS A 28 52.62 -26.96 -7.79
N HIS A 29 53.19 -27.17 -8.99
CA HIS A 29 52.44 -27.33 -10.24
C HIS A 29 51.49 -28.53 -10.13
N GLN A 30 50.20 -28.36 -10.45
CA GLN A 30 49.40 -29.36 -11.16
C GLN A 30 48.37 -28.70 -12.08
N HIS A 31 48.23 -29.31 -13.25
CA HIS A 31 47.61 -28.86 -14.47
C HIS A 31 46.30 -29.63 -14.63
N LEU A 32 45.11 -28.99 -14.61
CA LEU A 32 43.90 -29.61 -15.17
C LEU A 32 42.76 -28.59 -15.42
N HIS A 33 42.42 -28.48 -16.72
CA HIS A 33 41.09 -28.36 -17.32
C HIS A 33 40.02 -27.47 -16.64
N HIS A 34 39.70 -26.31 -17.25
CA HIS A 34 38.37 -26.06 -17.83
C HIS A 34 38.38 -24.73 -18.59
N ARG A 35 38.28 -24.79 -19.91
CA ARG A 35 38.08 -23.60 -20.76
C ARG A 35 36.58 -23.30 -20.77
N THR A 36 36.11 -22.61 -19.75
CA THR A 36 34.71 -22.19 -19.64
C THR A 36 34.47 -21.04 -20.61
N SER A 37 33.49 -21.23 -21.50
CA SER A 37 32.99 -20.26 -22.45
C SER A 37 32.59 -18.96 -21.76
N VAL A 38 33.10 -17.83 -22.27
CA VAL A 38 32.58 -16.50 -21.98
C VAL A 38 31.14 -16.45 -22.52
N LEU A 39 30.17 -16.69 -21.66
CA LEU A 39 28.78 -16.38 -21.93
C LEU A 39 28.67 -14.85 -21.90
N TYR A 40 28.45 -14.29 -23.09
CA TYR A 40 28.04 -12.91 -23.26
C TYR A 40 26.71 -12.75 -22.51
N SER A 41 26.75 -12.18 -21.31
CA SER A 41 25.57 -11.75 -20.60
C SER A 41 25.06 -10.51 -21.32
N THR A 42 24.12 -10.71 -22.23
CA THR A 42 23.30 -9.62 -22.76
C THR A 42 22.61 -9.00 -21.56
N THR A 43 23.13 -7.85 -21.13
CA THR A 43 22.42 -6.98 -20.20
C THR A 43 21.30 -6.40 -21.05
N GLU A 44 20.11 -7.01 -20.97
CA GLU A 44 18.90 -6.34 -21.45
C GLU A 44 18.74 -5.11 -20.57
N GLU A 45 19.16 -3.96 -21.12
CA GLU A 45 18.69 -2.67 -20.63
C GLU A 45 17.18 -2.68 -20.79
N VAL A 46 16.49 -2.92 -19.66
CA VAL A 46 15.06 -2.67 -19.52
C VAL A 46 14.89 -1.17 -19.73
N THR A 47 14.62 -0.82 -20.98
CA THR A 47 14.08 0.47 -21.35
C THR A 47 12.75 0.59 -20.61
N THR A 48 12.77 1.43 -19.58
CA THR A 48 11.56 1.85 -18.87
C THR A 48 10.84 2.83 -19.79
N ASP A 49 10.25 2.29 -20.87
CA ASP A 49 9.18 3.00 -21.54
C ASP A 49 8.13 3.28 -20.47
N ALA A 50 7.90 4.57 -20.22
CA ALA A 50 6.94 5.01 -19.22
C ALA A 50 5.58 4.45 -19.61
N LEU A 51 5.14 3.42 -18.88
CA LEU A 51 3.85 2.79 -19.10
C LEU A 51 2.77 3.87 -19.05
N THR A 52 2.17 4.16 -20.20
CA THR A 52 1.17 5.21 -20.31
C THR A 52 -0.21 4.57 -20.24
N ILE A 53 -0.87 4.71 -19.09
CA ILE A 53 -2.23 4.20 -18.89
C ILE A 53 -3.23 5.25 -19.39
N ASP A 54 -4.19 4.83 -20.24
CA ASP A 54 -5.27 5.72 -20.66
C ASP A 54 -6.09 6.18 -19.44
N PRO A 55 -6.39 7.49 -19.30
CA PRO A 55 -7.14 7.99 -18.16
C PRO A 55 -8.51 7.33 -17.95
N LYS A 56 -9.20 6.88 -19.01
CA LYS A 56 -10.48 6.18 -18.87
C LYS A 56 -10.30 4.78 -18.32
N ASP A 57 -9.24 4.07 -18.71
CA ASP A 57 -8.93 2.75 -18.15
C ASP A 57 -8.52 2.85 -16.67
N GLY A 58 -7.78 3.90 -16.32
CA GLY A 58 -7.54 4.27 -14.92
C GLY A 58 -8.82 4.47 -14.12
N VAL A 59 -9.80 5.21 -14.66
CA VAL A 59 -11.10 5.40 -14.00
C VAL A 59 -11.89 4.09 -13.87
N LYS A 60 -11.82 3.21 -14.87
CA LYS A 60 -12.46 1.88 -14.79
C LYS A 60 -11.87 1.07 -13.64
N LEU A 61 -10.55 1.02 -13.51
CA LEU A 61 -9.86 0.37 -12.38
C LEU A 61 -10.31 0.97 -11.04
N PHE A 62 -10.25 2.30 -10.93
CA PHE A 62 -10.67 2.99 -9.71
C PHE A 62 -12.13 2.70 -9.35
N GLY A 63 -13.04 2.75 -10.32
CA GLY A 63 -14.48 2.52 -10.12
C GLY A 63 -14.85 1.11 -9.68
N ARG A 64 -14.03 0.10 -10.00
CA ARG A 64 -14.21 -1.28 -9.53
C ARG A 64 -13.84 -1.41 -8.04
N LEU A 65 -12.74 -0.76 -7.63
CA LEU A 65 -12.25 -0.80 -6.25
C LEU A 65 -12.98 0.16 -5.31
N ALA A 66 -13.39 1.33 -5.79
CA ALA A 66 -13.94 2.38 -4.97
C ALA A 66 -15.30 2.04 -4.37
N GLU A 67 -15.60 2.66 -3.24
CA GLU A 67 -16.80 2.49 -2.44
C GLU A 67 -17.48 3.82 -2.18
N LYS A 68 -18.79 3.76 -1.97
CA LYS A 68 -19.63 4.93 -1.63
C LYS A 68 -19.52 5.34 -0.17
N TYR A 69 -19.11 4.41 0.68
CA TYR A 69 -19.09 4.55 2.13
C TYR A 69 -17.70 4.23 2.65
N ILE A 70 -17.28 4.97 3.67
CA ILE A 70 -16.02 4.73 4.37
C ILE A 70 -16.17 5.11 5.85
N MET A 71 -15.53 4.34 6.72
CA MET A 71 -15.38 4.65 8.13
C MET A 71 -14.04 5.38 8.33
N LEU A 72 -14.04 6.43 9.15
CA LEU A 72 -12.88 7.29 9.39
C LEU A 72 -12.24 7.00 10.76
N ASP A 73 -12.78 7.51 11.84
CA ASP A 73 -12.20 7.35 13.17
C ASP A 73 -13.32 7.19 14.21
N GLU A 74 -13.14 6.29 15.18
CA GLU A 74 -14.17 6.00 16.19
C GLU A 74 -14.41 7.20 17.12
N SER A 75 -13.41 8.07 17.31
CA SER A 75 -13.57 9.32 18.07
C SER A 75 -14.36 10.39 17.31
N GLY A 76 -14.61 10.17 16.02
CA GLY A 76 -15.57 10.93 15.25
C GLY A 76 -16.99 10.69 15.75
N GLY A 77 -17.78 11.75 15.84
CA GLY A 77 -19.17 11.66 16.29
C GLY A 77 -20.15 11.55 15.14
N MET A 78 -21.40 11.24 15.50
CA MET A 78 -22.56 11.35 14.62
C MET A 78 -23.01 12.82 14.54
N CYS A 79 -22.19 13.70 13.95
CA CYS A 79 -22.62 15.07 13.75
C CYS A 79 -23.73 15.11 12.68
N CYS A 80 -24.90 15.64 13.05
CA CYS A 80 -26.07 15.75 12.16
C CYS A 80 -25.99 16.89 11.13
N TYR A 81 -24.82 17.50 10.92
CA TYR A 81 -24.60 18.65 10.02
C TYR A 81 -25.42 19.91 10.34
N SER A 82 -26.15 19.96 11.45
CA SER A 82 -27.04 21.09 11.82
C SER A 82 -26.31 22.36 12.28
N ALA A 83 -25.03 22.53 11.96
CA ALA A 83 -24.26 23.74 12.25
C ALA A 83 -24.27 24.18 13.74
N CYS A 84 -24.46 23.24 14.68
CA CYS A 84 -24.48 23.55 16.11
C CYS A 84 -23.22 24.33 16.52
N LYS A 85 -23.41 25.41 17.28
CA LYS A 85 -22.35 26.35 17.67
C LYS A 85 -21.32 25.71 18.61
N ASP A 86 -21.79 24.80 19.47
CA ASP A 86 -21.00 24.15 20.54
C ASP A 86 -20.98 22.62 20.37
N CYS A 87 -20.84 22.12 19.14
CA CYS A 87 -20.70 20.69 18.90
C CYS A 87 -19.27 20.24 19.19
N GLU A 88 -19.09 19.26 20.07
CA GLU A 88 -17.78 18.66 20.40
C GLU A 88 -17.06 18.07 19.17
N PHE A 89 -17.82 17.71 18.13
CA PHE A 89 -17.30 17.19 16.88
C PHE A 89 -16.91 18.30 15.89
N ARG A 90 -17.19 19.58 16.17
CA ARG A 90 -16.81 20.69 15.29
C ARG A 90 -15.33 21.04 15.50
N LEU A 91 -14.57 21.08 14.40
CA LEU A 91 -13.18 21.52 14.42
C LEU A 91 -13.10 23.06 14.54
N PRO A 92 -12.08 23.61 15.22
CA PRO A 92 -11.90 25.06 15.35
C PRO A 92 -11.88 25.83 14.01
N GLY A 93 -11.45 25.17 12.92
CA GLY A 93 -11.42 25.73 11.56
C GLY A 93 -12.73 25.61 10.77
N GLY A 94 -13.83 25.14 11.35
CA GLY A 94 -15.14 25.07 10.69
C GLY A 94 -15.49 23.73 10.00
N GLY A 95 -14.73 22.67 10.25
CA GLY A 95 -15.05 21.30 9.82
C GLY A 95 -15.68 20.44 10.92
N TYR A 96 -15.85 19.14 10.66
CA TYR A 96 -16.36 18.16 11.63
C TYR A 96 -15.48 16.90 11.70
N ARG A 97 -15.29 16.36 12.90
CA ARG A 97 -14.79 15.01 13.14
C ARG A 97 -15.93 14.03 12.91
N MET A 98 -15.83 13.24 11.84
CA MET A 98 -16.87 12.32 11.43
C MET A 98 -16.42 10.89 11.70
N ALA A 99 -17.32 10.05 12.19
CA ALA A 99 -17.08 8.61 12.31
C ALA A 99 -17.03 7.94 10.93
N ASP A 100 -17.84 8.44 10.01
CA ASP A 100 -18.06 7.86 8.69
C ASP A 100 -18.41 8.94 7.66
N GLN A 101 -18.21 8.59 6.39
CA GLN A 101 -18.63 9.40 5.26
C GLN A 101 -19.32 8.55 4.21
N SER A 102 -20.33 9.13 3.58
CA SER A 102 -21.00 8.54 2.42
C SER A 102 -21.07 9.55 1.27
N ALA A 103 -21.12 9.03 0.04
CA ALA A 103 -21.22 9.81 -1.18
C ALA A 103 -22.28 9.21 -2.12
N SER A 104 -22.78 10.03 -3.06
CA SER A 104 -23.79 9.60 -4.05
C SER A 104 -23.25 8.51 -5.00
N ARG A 105 -21.95 8.54 -5.26
CA ARG A 105 -21.19 7.64 -6.14
C ARG A 105 -19.90 7.20 -5.45
N PRO A 106 -19.31 6.05 -5.84
CA PRO A 106 -18.07 5.56 -5.23
C PRO A 106 -16.98 6.62 -5.28
N LYS A 107 -16.27 6.85 -4.17
CA LYS A 107 -15.30 7.94 -4.06
C LYS A 107 -13.98 7.51 -3.44
N TRP A 108 -13.98 6.46 -2.64
CA TRP A 108 -12.82 6.07 -1.85
C TRP A 108 -12.51 4.60 -2.03
N ILE A 109 -11.23 4.25 -2.16
CA ILE A 109 -10.74 2.90 -1.90
C ILE A 109 -10.31 2.88 -0.43
N PRO A 110 -11.01 2.17 0.47
CA PRO A 110 -10.65 2.16 1.89
C PRO A 110 -9.25 1.58 2.09
N VAL A 111 -8.45 2.23 2.93
CA VAL A 111 -7.07 1.76 3.17
C VAL A 111 -7.01 0.66 4.22
N TYR A 112 -8.07 0.45 4.99
CA TYR A 112 -8.18 -0.60 6.02
C TYR A 112 -8.85 -1.86 5.47
N GLU A 113 -8.67 -2.99 6.16
CA GLU A 113 -9.38 -4.24 5.84
C GLU A 113 -10.80 -4.24 6.41
N GLU A 114 -10.91 -3.91 7.69
CA GLU A 114 -12.16 -3.94 8.45
C GLU A 114 -12.09 -2.88 9.56
N ARG A 115 -13.23 -2.26 9.85
CA ARG A 115 -13.43 -1.38 11.00
C ARG A 115 -14.72 -1.73 11.70
N VAL A 116 -14.65 -1.87 13.02
CA VAL A 116 -15.79 -2.17 13.89
C VAL A 116 -15.85 -1.12 14.98
N PHE A 117 -16.88 -0.28 14.98
CA PHE A 117 -17.16 0.69 16.03
C PHE A 117 -18.28 0.13 16.92
N ALA A 118 -17.90 -0.76 17.84
CA ALA A 118 -18.84 -1.51 18.68
C ALA A 118 -19.83 -0.60 19.44
N ASN A 119 -19.36 0.57 19.90
CA ASN A 119 -20.17 1.55 20.61
C ASN A 119 -21.26 2.20 19.74
N GLN A 120 -21.07 2.18 18.42
CA GLN A 120 -21.98 2.77 17.44
C GLN A 120 -22.76 1.70 16.66
N GLY A 121 -22.49 0.41 16.89
CA GLY A 121 -23.10 -0.70 16.15
C GLY A 121 -22.82 -0.66 14.64
N LYS A 122 -21.69 -0.05 14.24
CA LYS A 122 -21.28 0.06 12.83
C LYS A 122 -20.07 -0.82 12.57
N GLU A 123 -20.12 -1.52 11.44
CA GLU A 123 -18.99 -2.28 10.92
C GLU A 123 -18.87 -2.04 9.42
N HIS A 124 -17.64 -2.12 8.91
CA HIS A 124 -17.37 -2.04 7.49
C HIS A 124 -16.14 -2.86 7.13
N THR A 125 -16.31 -3.74 6.15
CA THR A 125 -15.24 -4.51 5.53
C THR A 125 -15.01 -3.95 4.15
N ALA A 126 -13.76 -3.61 3.83
CA ALA A 126 -13.41 -3.06 2.54
C ALA A 126 -13.66 -4.07 1.42
N LYS A 127 -14.16 -3.60 0.28
CA LYS A 127 -14.47 -4.40 -0.91
C LYS A 127 -13.25 -5.18 -1.39
N TRP A 128 -12.08 -4.56 -1.43
CA TRP A 128 -10.86 -5.25 -1.88
C TRP A 128 -10.54 -6.46 -0.98
N ARG A 129 -10.86 -6.37 0.33
CA ARG A 129 -10.65 -7.49 1.25
C ARG A 129 -11.59 -8.65 0.92
N SER A 130 -12.88 -8.39 0.72
CA SER A 130 -13.86 -9.45 0.48
C SER A 130 -13.84 -9.99 -0.95
N SER A 131 -13.46 -9.19 -1.94
CA SER A 131 -13.51 -9.59 -3.35
C SER A 131 -12.18 -10.12 -3.90
N ILE A 132 -11.05 -9.50 -3.57
CA ILE A 132 -9.74 -9.92 -4.12
C ILE A 132 -9.12 -11.03 -3.25
N PHE A 133 -9.28 -10.90 -1.94
CA PHE A 133 -8.67 -11.82 -0.98
C PHE A 133 -9.66 -12.82 -0.40
N ASP A 134 -10.80 -13.09 -1.03
CA ASP A 134 -11.87 -13.93 -0.45
C ASP A 134 -11.33 -15.22 0.19
N GLY A 135 -11.33 -15.30 1.52
CA GLY A 135 -10.65 -16.38 2.29
C GLY A 135 -9.12 -16.50 2.18
N LYS A 136 -8.45 -15.78 1.26
CA LYS A 136 -7.00 -15.83 0.98
C LYS A 136 -6.19 -14.87 1.86
N LEU A 137 -4.96 -15.28 2.20
CA LEU A 137 -3.98 -14.43 2.92
C LEU A 137 -3.13 -13.56 1.97
N PHE A 138 -2.94 -14.04 0.75
CA PHE A 138 -2.20 -13.39 -0.31
C PHE A 138 -2.79 -13.76 -1.67
N VAL A 139 -2.46 -12.97 -2.69
CA VAL A 139 -2.75 -13.27 -4.10
C VAL A 139 -1.48 -13.07 -4.93
N THR A 140 -1.34 -13.83 -6.01
CA THR A 140 -0.35 -13.56 -7.06
C THR A 140 -0.82 -12.42 -7.96
N LYS A 141 0.05 -11.96 -8.89
CA LYS A 141 -0.32 -10.95 -9.89
C LYS A 141 -1.53 -11.41 -10.73
N ASP A 142 -1.48 -12.63 -11.27
CA ASP A 142 -2.55 -13.17 -12.12
C ASP A 142 -3.89 -13.23 -11.37
N GLU A 143 -3.89 -13.74 -10.13
CA GLU A 143 -5.09 -13.81 -9.30
C GLU A 143 -5.65 -12.41 -8.97
N PHE A 144 -4.77 -11.43 -8.75
CA PHE A 144 -5.18 -10.04 -8.52
C PHE A 144 -5.83 -9.44 -9.76
N VAL A 145 -5.21 -9.60 -10.94
CA VAL A 145 -5.72 -9.08 -12.21
C VAL A 145 -7.07 -9.72 -12.54
N GLU A 146 -7.19 -11.04 -12.41
CA GLU A 146 -8.46 -11.77 -12.58
C GLU A 146 -9.55 -11.20 -11.66
N SER A 147 -9.25 -11.07 -10.37
CA SER A 147 -10.20 -10.52 -9.38
C SER A 147 -10.64 -9.08 -9.74
N ILE A 148 -9.71 -8.24 -10.22
CA ILE A 148 -10.03 -6.87 -10.65
C ILE A 148 -10.93 -6.86 -11.88
N LEU A 149 -10.72 -7.74 -12.85
CA LEU A 149 -11.52 -7.80 -14.06
C LEU A 149 -12.95 -8.28 -13.78
N GLU A 150 -13.12 -9.16 -12.80
CA GLU A 150 -14.43 -9.69 -12.38
C GLU A 150 -15.26 -8.71 -11.54
N LEU A 151 -14.62 -7.79 -10.81
CA LEU A 151 -15.31 -6.81 -9.96
C LEU A 151 -16.21 -5.88 -10.77
N ASP A 152 -17.48 -5.72 -10.42
CA ASP A 152 -18.38 -4.77 -11.12
C ASP A 152 -17.86 -3.33 -11.16
N PHE A 153 -17.89 -2.71 -12.35
CA PHE A 153 -17.62 -1.28 -12.49
C PHE A 153 -18.81 -0.45 -12.02
N ALA A 154 -18.52 0.53 -11.15
CA ALA A 154 -19.45 1.58 -10.78
C ALA A 154 -18.82 2.95 -11.04
N THR A 155 -19.57 3.86 -11.68
CA THR A 155 -18.98 5.14 -12.07
C THR A 155 -18.60 5.99 -10.84
N PRO A 156 -17.30 6.27 -10.62
CA PRO A 156 -16.84 6.91 -9.40
C PRO A 156 -17.01 8.43 -9.43
N LEU A 157 -16.82 9.10 -8.29
CA LEU A 157 -16.58 10.54 -8.20
C LEU A 157 -15.10 10.82 -8.44
N GLY A 158 -14.82 11.74 -9.37
CA GLY A 158 -13.47 12.05 -9.83
C GLY A 158 -13.16 11.40 -11.19
N GLY A 159 -12.09 11.89 -11.82
CA GLY A 159 -11.60 11.41 -13.11
C GLY A 159 -12.50 11.71 -14.31
N PRO A 160 -12.05 11.31 -15.51
CA PRO A 160 -12.90 11.29 -16.71
C PRO A 160 -14.21 10.52 -16.49
N PHE A 161 -15.30 11.05 -17.03
CA PHE A 161 -16.59 10.36 -16.94
C PHE A 161 -16.62 9.13 -17.86
N VAL A 162 -16.93 7.96 -17.29
CA VAL A 162 -17.16 6.71 -18.02
C VAL A 162 -18.51 6.13 -17.62
N SER A 163 -19.47 6.02 -18.54
CA SER A 163 -20.78 5.43 -18.19
C SER A 163 -20.65 3.95 -17.79
N LYS A 164 -21.59 3.43 -16.98
CA LYS A 164 -21.60 2.00 -16.59
C LYS A 164 -21.51 1.04 -17.79
N SER A 165 -22.19 1.35 -18.89
CA SER A 165 -22.17 0.55 -20.13
C SER A 165 -20.82 0.54 -20.87
N ALA A 166 -19.94 1.49 -20.57
CA ALA A 166 -18.58 1.58 -21.10
C ALA A 166 -17.53 1.18 -20.04
N GLY A 167 -17.96 0.54 -18.94
CA GLY A 167 -17.13 0.17 -17.81
C GLY A 167 -16.25 -1.07 -18.01
N THR A 168 -16.40 -1.75 -19.15
CA THR A 168 -15.58 -2.92 -19.49
C THR A 168 -14.11 -2.53 -19.58
N LEU A 169 -13.28 -3.27 -18.87
CA LEU A 169 -11.84 -3.14 -18.88
C LEU A 169 -11.29 -4.26 -19.77
N GLU A 170 -10.84 -3.91 -20.97
CA GLU A 170 -10.35 -4.86 -21.98
C GLU A 170 -8.84 -5.09 -21.83
N ASP A 171 -8.10 -4.06 -21.46
CA ASP A 171 -6.66 -4.10 -21.25
C ASP A 171 -6.32 -4.32 -19.76
N PRO A 172 -5.70 -5.45 -19.38
CA PRO A 172 -5.29 -5.73 -18.01
C PRO A 172 -4.04 -4.94 -17.57
N THR A 173 -3.33 -4.28 -18.49
CA THR A 173 -2.04 -3.61 -18.24
C THR A 173 -2.09 -2.67 -17.03
N GLY A 174 -3.16 -1.89 -16.88
CA GLY A 174 -3.31 -1.01 -15.72
C GLY A 174 -3.53 -1.75 -14.40
N ALA A 175 -4.17 -2.93 -14.42
CA ALA A 175 -4.34 -3.79 -13.24
C ALA A 175 -3.01 -4.44 -12.84
N GLU A 176 -2.23 -4.90 -13.83
CA GLU A 176 -0.89 -5.45 -13.61
C GLU A 176 0.04 -4.41 -12.99
N TYR A 177 0.03 -3.18 -13.52
CA TYR A 177 0.83 -2.09 -13.00
C TYR A 177 0.40 -1.67 -11.59
N LEU A 178 -0.92 -1.64 -11.33
CA LEU A 178 -1.44 -1.41 -9.99
C LEU A 178 -0.95 -2.48 -9.00
N PHE A 179 -0.92 -3.76 -9.41
CA PHE A 179 -0.35 -4.82 -8.57
C PHE A 179 1.11 -4.53 -8.25
N ASP A 180 1.93 -4.14 -9.23
CA ASP A 180 3.36 -3.89 -9.03
C ASP A 180 3.61 -2.73 -8.05
N ILE A 181 2.80 -1.66 -8.14
CA ILE A 181 2.82 -0.56 -7.17
C ILE A 181 2.47 -1.05 -5.77
N LEU A 182 1.38 -1.81 -5.64
CA LEU A 182 0.88 -2.26 -4.33
C LEU A 182 1.80 -3.29 -3.68
N ALA A 183 2.36 -4.21 -4.48
CA ALA A 183 3.26 -5.26 -4.03
C ALA A 183 4.67 -4.74 -3.75
N GLU A 184 5.04 -3.59 -4.33
CA GLU A 184 6.39 -3.00 -4.28
C GLU A 184 7.47 -4.01 -4.71
N GLY A 185 7.27 -4.64 -5.88
CA GLY A 185 8.22 -5.59 -6.48
C GLY A 185 8.19 -7.00 -5.90
N LYS A 186 7.23 -7.33 -5.04
CA LYS A 186 7.05 -8.69 -4.51
C LYS A 186 6.21 -9.55 -5.45
N GLU A 187 6.48 -10.85 -5.49
CA GLU A 187 5.72 -11.82 -6.28
C GLU A 187 4.25 -11.98 -5.81
N LYS A 188 3.99 -11.66 -4.54
CA LYS A 188 2.69 -11.83 -3.90
C LYS A 188 2.29 -10.58 -3.16
N LEU A 189 1.03 -10.18 -3.31
CA LEU A 189 0.41 -9.13 -2.53
C LEU A 189 -0.30 -9.78 -1.34
N THR A 190 0.08 -9.42 -0.11
CA THR A 190 -0.63 -9.85 1.10
C THR A 190 -1.65 -8.80 1.52
N ARG A 191 -2.67 -9.18 2.30
CA ARG A 191 -3.66 -8.22 2.83
C ARG A 191 -3.03 -7.07 3.62
N HIS A 192 -2.06 -7.41 4.48
CA HIS A 192 -1.31 -6.42 5.24
C HIS A 192 -0.52 -5.47 4.33
N LYS A 193 0.09 -5.99 3.25
CA LYS A 193 0.82 -5.15 2.29
C LYS A 193 -0.13 -4.25 1.51
N MET A 194 -1.29 -4.75 1.09
CA MET A 194 -2.35 -3.96 0.46
C MET A 194 -2.76 -2.77 1.36
N HIS A 195 -3.02 -3.01 2.64
CA HIS A 195 -3.32 -1.96 3.63
C HIS A 195 -2.20 -0.89 3.71
N LEU A 196 -0.94 -1.32 3.87
CA LEU A 196 0.18 -0.39 4.00
C LEU A 196 0.39 0.44 2.73
N SER A 197 0.33 -0.20 1.55
CA SER A 197 0.52 0.48 0.28
C SER A 197 -0.61 1.46 0.00
N LEU A 198 -1.88 1.08 0.24
CA LEU A 198 -3.00 2.01 0.10
C LEU A 198 -2.90 3.20 1.07
N THR A 199 -2.48 2.98 2.31
CA THR A 199 -2.27 4.05 3.30
C THR A 199 -1.16 5.01 2.87
N LYS A 200 -0.09 4.49 2.26
CA LYS A 200 0.99 5.30 1.70
C LYS A 200 0.50 6.14 0.53
N LEU A 201 -0.26 5.55 -0.40
CA LEU A 201 -0.82 6.26 -1.55
C LEU A 201 -1.88 7.30 -1.15
N SER A 202 -2.59 7.08 -0.05
CA SER A 202 -3.56 8.03 0.48
C SER A 202 -2.93 9.13 1.34
N GLU A 203 -1.60 9.17 1.48
CA GLU A 203 -0.89 10.10 2.37
C GLU A 203 -1.34 10.00 3.84
N GLY A 204 -1.77 8.80 4.26
CA GLY A 204 -2.26 8.53 5.62
C GLY A 204 -3.76 8.75 5.79
N GLU A 205 -4.47 9.21 4.76
CA GLU A 205 -5.93 9.35 4.81
C GLU A 205 -6.64 7.99 4.84
N ALA A 206 -7.83 7.95 5.43
CA ALA A 206 -8.60 6.71 5.60
C ALA A 206 -9.03 6.06 4.27
N GLY A 207 -9.09 6.82 3.19
CA GLY A 207 -9.49 6.34 1.86
C GLY A 207 -8.72 7.02 0.74
N LEU A 208 -8.20 6.21 -0.18
CA LEU A 208 -7.53 6.68 -1.39
C LEU A 208 -8.58 7.25 -2.36
N THR A 209 -8.38 8.50 -2.78
CA THR A 209 -9.27 9.21 -3.72
C THR A 209 -8.71 9.19 -5.14
N TRP A 210 -9.54 9.56 -6.13
CA TRP A 210 -9.11 9.60 -7.53
C TRP A 210 -7.80 10.38 -7.76
N PRO A 211 -7.63 11.64 -7.28
CA PRO A 211 -6.39 12.39 -7.52
C PRO A 211 -5.12 11.66 -7.08
N ASN A 212 -5.15 11.03 -5.91
CA ASN A 212 -4.02 10.28 -5.40
C ASN A 212 -3.81 8.97 -6.17
N PHE A 213 -4.90 8.30 -6.55
CA PHE A 213 -4.86 7.08 -7.34
C PHE A 213 -4.31 7.33 -8.76
N SER A 214 -4.78 8.38 -9.42
CA SER A 214 -4.30 8.76 -10.76
C SER A 214 -2.84 9.20 -10.73
N ALA A 215 -2.45 9.97 -9.72
CA ALA A 215 -1.04 10.34 -9.50
C ALA A 215 -0.14 9.11 -9.29
N ALA A 216 -0.60 8.11 -8.52
CA ALA A 216 0.14 6.87 -8.29
C ALA A 216 0.34 6.05 -9.58
N LEU A 217 -0.63 6.08 -10.49
CA LEU A 217 -0.55 5.42 -11.80
C LEU A 217 0.13 6.25 -12.88
N GLY A 218 0.61 7.47 -12.58
CA GLY A 218 1.19 8.36 -13.57
C GLY A 218 0.18 8.89 -14.60
N ILE A 219 -1.11 8.87 -14.27
CA ILE A 219 -2.20 9.36 -15.11
C ILE A 219 -2.36 10.86 -14.84
N VAL A 220 -1.99 11.69 -15.83
CA VAL A 220 -2.03 13.16 -15.77
C VAL A 220 -3.28 13.69 -16.48
#